data_AF-A0A258NQ44-F1
#
_entry.id   AF-A0A258NQ44-F1
#
_cell.length_a   1.000
_cell.length_b   1.000
_cell.length_c   1.000
_cell.angle_alpha   90.00
_cell.angle_beta   90.00
_cell.angle_gamma   90.00
#
_symmetry.space_group_name_H-M   'P 1'
#
loop_
_entity.id
_entity.type
_entity.pdbx_description
1 polymer ?
#
loop_
_entity_poly.entity_id
_entity_poly.type
_entity_poly.pdbx_seq_one_letter_code
_entity_poly.pdbx_strand_id
1 'polypeptide(L)'
;MAKKKTLPIRPTELLRHRARALGCVLASVGDYEQLAGIDLASLSERQTLWGKFRHLFYGPADELFNAVMDYCSTIALQRLDAGEFCLLPAYWHLPGKELGMGA
;
A
#
# COMPACT_ATOMS: atom_id res chain seq x y z
N MET A 1 23.25 -10.38 -26.40
CA MET A 1 22.83 -10.02 -25.02
C MET A 1 21.31 -10.06 -24.96
N ALA A 2 20.73 -11.03 -24.26
CA ALA A 2 19.28 -11.12 -24.13
C ALA A 2 18.77 -9.99 -23.22
N LYS A 3 17.97 -9.07 -23.75
CA LYS A 3 17.20 -8.12 -22.94
C LYS A 3 16.28 -8.95 -22.04
N LYS A 4 16.55 -9.03 -20.74
CA LYS A 4 15.60 -9.59 -19.77
C LYS A 4 14.30 -8.81 -19.97
N LYS A 5 13.24 -9.46 -20.42
CA LYS A 5 11.88 -8.91 -20.36
C LYS A 5 11.62 -8.65 -18.88
N THR A 6 11.67 -7.39 -18.46
CA THR A 6 11.23 -6.98 -17.13
C THR A 6 9.75 -7.31 -17.07
N LEU A 7 9.38 -8.34 -16.30
CA LEU A 7 7.98 -8.58 -15.98
C LEU A 7 7.43 -7.31 -15.31
N PRO A 8 6.20 -6.89 -15.63
CA PRO A 8 5.59 -5.75 -14.94
C PRO A 8 5.58 -6.05 -13.44
N ILE A 9 6.24 -5.17 -12.67
CA ILE A 9 6.28 -5.27 -11.20
C ILE A 9 4.85 -5.16 -10.70
N ARG A 10 4.40 -6.10 -9.86
CA ARG A 10 3.04 -6.04 -9.32
C ARG A 10 2.86 -4.74 -8.52
N PRO A 11 1.71 -4.05 -8.61
CA PRO A 11 1.48 -2.81 -7.87
C PRO A 11 1.82 -2.93 -6.37
N THR A 12 1.46 -4.05 -5.73
CA THR A 12 1.81 -4.31 -4.33
C THR A 12 3.31 -4.39 -4.08
N GLU A 13 4.08 -4.98 -4.99
CA GLU A 13 5.55 -5.07 -4.87
C GLU A 13 6.20 -3.69 -5.03
N LEU A 14 5.73 -2.89 -5.99
CA LEU A 14 6.22 -1.53 -6.21
C LEU A 14 5.94 -0.64 -4.99
N LEU A 15 4.71 -0.67 -4.47
CA LEU A 15 4.36 0.10 -3.29
C LEU A 15 5.16 -0.35 -2.06
N ARG A 16 5.32 -1.66 -1.85
CA ARG A 16 6.13 -2.21 -0.75
C ARG A 16 7.60 -1.79 -0.87
N HIS A 17 8.15 -1.77 -2.08
CA HIS A 17 9.51 -1.28 -2.32
C HIS A 17 9.66 0.19 -1.95
N ARG A 18 8.73 1.06 -2.38
CA ARG A 18 8.73 2.49 -2.04
C ARG A 18 8.59 2.72 -0.53
N ALA A 19 7.67 2.00 0.12
CA ALA A 19 7.49 2.05 1.57
C ALA A 19 8.76 1.65 2.32
N ARG A 20 9.37 0.51 1.93
CA ARG A 20 10.59 0.01 2.56
C ARG A 20 11.79 0.93 2.39
N ALA A 21 11.94 1.57 1.22
CA ALA A 21 13.00 2.55 0.97
C ALA A 21 12.93 3.73 1.95
N LEU A 22 11.74 4.03 2.47
CA LEU A 22 11.52 5.07 3.45
C LEU A 22 11.47 4.53 4.88
N GLY A 23 11.67 3.23 5.11
CA GLY A 23 11.59 2.62 6.44
C GLY A 23 10.16 2.39 6.94
N CYS A 24 9.15 2.47 6.07
CA CYS A 24 7.78 2.05 6.36
C CYS A 24 7.61 0.55 6.06
N VAL A 25 6.84 -0.15 6.89
CA VAL A 25 6.49 -1.56 6.66
C VAL A 25 4.98 -1.67 6.49
N LEU A 26 4.54 -2.23 5.36
CA LEU A 26 3.14 -2.59 5.11
C LEU A 26 2.98 -4.07 5.46
N ALA A 27 2.32 -4.35 6.58
CA ALA A 27 2.21 -5.66 7.21
C ALA A 27 0.81 -6.29 7.04
N SER A 28 -0.22 -5.47 6.81
CA SER A 28 -1.61 -5.92 6.74
C SER A 28 -2.31 -5.46 5.48
N VAL A 29 -3.38 -6.16 5.08
CA VAL A 29 -4.28 -5.73 4.00
C VAL A 29 -4.90 -4.37 4.32
N GLY A 30 -5.18 -4.12 5.62
CA GLY A 30 -5.69 -2.85 6.11
C GLY A 30 -4.77 -1.67 5.79
N ASP A 31 -3.44 -1.87 5.80
CA ASP A 31 -2.48 -0.82 5.46
C ASP A 31 -2.64 -0.40 3.99
N TYR A 32 -2.85 -1.37 3.10
CA TYR A 32 -3.10 -1.10 1.67
C TYR A 32 -4.46 -0.44 1.45
N GLU A 33 -5.51 -0.93 2.11
CA GLU A 33 -6.85 -0.33 2.10
C GLU A 33 -6.80 1.15 2.53
N GLN A 34 -6.13 1.44 3.64
CA GLN A 34 -5.99 2.80 4.16
C GLN A 34 -5.22 3.73 3.22
N LEU A 35 -4.10 3.28 2.64
CA LEU A 35 -3.35 4.07 1.65
C LEU A 35 -4.16 4.32 0.37
N ALA A 36 -5.02 3.37 -0.01
CA ALA A 36 -5.97 3.56 -1.10
C ALA A 36 -7.11 4.54 -0.76
N GLY A 37 -7.24 4.94 0.51
CA GLY A 37 -8.24 5.90 0.98
C GLY A 37 -9.55 5.27 1.42
N ILE A 38 -9.54 3.96 1.68
CA ILE A 38 -10.71 3.24 2.19
C ILE A 38 -10.82 3.51 3.68
N ASP A 39 -11.99 3.94 4.13
CA ASP A 39 -12.27 4.06 5.56
C ASP A 39 -12.46 2.67 6.18
N LEU A 40 -11.50 2.25 7.00
CA LEU A 40 -11.53 0.97 7.68
C LEU A 40 -12.68 0.85 8.70
N ALA A 41 -13.20 1.98 9.20
CA ALA A 41 -14.33 2.01 10.11
C ALA A 41 -15.69 1.88 9.37
N SER A 42 -15.71 2.17 8.07
CA SER A 42 -16.93 2.08 7.25
C SER A 42 -17.11 0.66 6.70
N LEU A 43 -18.00 -0.12 7.33
CA LEU A 43 -18.36 -1.46 6.85
C LEU A 43 -18.87 -1.44 5.41
N SER A 44 -19.63 -0.40 5.03
CA SER A 44 -20.17 -0.25 3.68
C SER A 44 -19.07 -0.08 2.63
N GLU A 45 -18.06 0.75 2.91
CA GLU A 45 -16.91 0.94 2.00
C GLU A 45 -16.10 -0.34 1.86
N ARG A 46 -15.81 -1.01 2.98
CA ARG A 46 -15.10 -2.29 2.93
C ARG A 46 -15.91 -3.36 2.18
N GLN A 47 -17.20 -3.48 2.42
CA GLN A 47 -18.05 -4.41 1.65
C GLN A 47 -18.05 -4.08 0.15
N THR A 48 -18.04 -2.79 -0.21
CA THR A 48 -17.97 -2.35 -1.61
C THR A 48 -16.63 -2.74 -2.24
N LEU A 49 -15.51 -2.53 -1.54
CA LEU A 49 -14.18 -2.95 -1.98
C LEU A 49 -14.12 -4.47 -2.19
N TRP A 50 -14.40 -5.23 -1.13
CA TRP A 50 -14.30 -6.68 -1.14
C TRP A 50 -15.30 -7.34 -2.08
N GLY A 51 -16.47 -6.71 -2.28
CA GLY A 51 -17.49 -7.13 -3.23
C GLY A 51 -17.01 -7.17 -4.69
N LYS A 52 -16.07 -6.29 -5.08
CA LYS A 52 -15.45 -6.33 -6.42
C LYS A 52 -14.75 -7.67 -6.70
N PHE A 53 -14.28 -8.34 -5.65
CA PHE A 53 -13.52 -9.60 -5.72
C PHE A 53 -14.35 -10.81 -5.29
N ARG A 54 -15.68 -10.68 -5.20
CA ARG A 54 -16.59 -11.77 -4.78
C ARG A 54 -16.41 -13.05 -5.62
N HIS A 55 -16.03 -12.91 -6.88
CA HIS A 55 -15.76 -14.03 -7.78
C HIS A 55 -14.58 -14.91 -7.33
N LEU A 56 -13.70 -14.41 -6.45
CA LEU A 56 -12.55 -15.14 -5.90
C LEU A 56 -12.84 -15.78 -4.53
N PHE A 57 -14.04 -15.58 -3.95
CA PHE A 57 -14.33 -16.03 -2.58
C PHE A 57 -14.36 -17.56 -2.41
N TYR A 58 -14.56 -18.30 -3.50
CA TYR A 58 -14.54 -19.77 -3.50
C TYR A 58 -13.19 -20.35 -3.96
N GLY A 59 -12.20 -19.48 -4.23
CA GLY A 59 -10.86 -19.87 -4.66
C GLY A 59 -9.83 -19.87 -3.52
N PRO A 60 -8.54 -20.01 -3.86
CA PRO A 60 -7.45 -19.87 -2.90
C PRO A 60 -7.48 -18.50 -2.21
N ALA A 61 -7.37 -18.50 -0.88
CA ALA A 61 -7.48 -17.26 -0.10
C ALA A 61 -6.40 -16.24 -0.46
N ASP A 62 -5.19 -16.70 -0.76
CA ASP A 62 -4.07 -15.88 -1.19
C ASP A 62 -4.37 -15.13 -2.49
N GLU A 63 -5.07 -15.73 -3.46
CA GLU A 63 -5.48 -15.04 -4.69
C GLU A 63 -6.42 -13.87 -4.40
N LEU A 64 -7.41 -14.05 -3.51
CA LEU A 64 -8.32 -13.00 -3.09
C LEU A 64 -7.55 -11.84 -2.42
N PHE A 65 -6.74 -12.14 -1.42
CA PHE A 65 -5.97 -11.11 -0.70
C PHE A 65 -4.99 -10.38 -1.63
N ASN A 66 -4.32 -11.12 -2.52
CA ASN A 66 -3.43 -10.58 -3.52
C ASN A 66 -4.14 -9.62 -4.47
N ALA A 67 -5.34 -9.96 -4.94
CA ALA A 67 -6.13 -9.11 -5.83
C ALA A 67 -6.58 -7.82 -5.14
N VAL A 68 -7.04 -7.92 -3.88
CA VAL A 68 -7.42 -6.74 -3.06
C VAL A 68 -6.20 -5.84 -2.85
N MET A 69 -5.07 -6.40 -2.43
CA MET A 69 -3.84 -5.61 -2.20
C MET A 69 -3.33 -4.96 -3.49
N ASP A 70 -3.34 -5.64 -4.64
CA ASP A 70 -2.89 -5.04 -5.90
C ASP A 70 -3.79 -3.89 -6.37
N TYR A 71 -5.11 -4.05 -6.21
CA TYR A 71 -6.07 -2.99 -6.50
C TYR A 71 -5.84 -1.77 -5.61
N CYS A 72 -5.77 -1.97 -4.30
CA CYS A 72 -5.48 -0.90 -3.35
C CYS A 72 -4.11 -0.26 -3.62
N SER A 73 -3.10 -1.05 -3.95
CA SER A 73 -1.75 -0.55 -4.24
C SER A 73 -1.72 0.32 -5.49
N THR A 74 -2.52 -0.02 -6.51
CA THR A 74 -2.65 0.80 -7.72
C THR A 74 -3.17 2.20 -7.40
N ILE A 75 -4.24 2.27 -6.60
CA ILE A 75 -4.83 3.54 -6.16
C ILE A 75 -3.85 4.31 -5.27
N ALA A 76 -3.26 3.63 -4.28
CA ALA A 76 -2.28 4.24 -3.38
C ALA A 76 -1.08 4.83 -4.12
N LEU A 77 -0.56 4.15 -5.15
CA LEU A 77 0.53 4.67 -5.99
C LEU A 77 0.10 5.91 -6.77
N GLN A 78 -1.11 5.93 -7.34
CA GLN A 78 -1.64 7.11 -8.04
C GLN A 78 -1.77 8.31 -7.10
N ARG A 79 -2.31 8.09 -5.89
CA ARG A 79 -2.46 9.12 -4.85
C ARG A 79 -1.11 9.63 -4.34
N LEU A 80 -0.14 8.73 -4.18
CA LEU A 80 1.24 9.07 -3.83
C LEU A 80 1.90 9.92 -4.91
N ASP A 81 1.76 9.52 -6.18
CA ASP A 81 2.31 10.27 -7.33
C ASP A 81 1.60 11.62 -7.52
N ALA A 82 0.32 11.72 -7.16
CA ALA A 82 -0.44 12.96 -7.14
C ALA A 82 -0.13 13.87 -5.92
N GLY A 83 0.64 13.38 -4.94
CA GLY A 83 1.00 14.14 -3.74
C GLY A 83 -0.12 14.27 -2.71
N GLU A 84 -1.16 13.42 -2.76
CA GLU A 84 -2.26 13.44 -1.78
C GLU A 84 -1.80 13.02 -0.38
N PHE A 85 -0.75 12.20 -0.31
CA PHE A 85 -0.06 11.85 0.92
C PHE A 85 1.42 11.56 0.64
N CYS A 86 2.23 11.50 1.70
CA CYS A 86 3.61 11.07 1.62
C CYS A 86 3.86 9.92 2.61
N LEU A 87 4.79 9.04 2.27
CA LEU A 87 5.27 8.00 3.16
C LEU A 87 6.38 8.60 4.03
N LEU A 88 6.23 8.55 5.35
CA LEU A 88 7.17 9.13 6.30
C LEU A 88 8.03 8.06 6.97
N PRO A 89 9.33 8.32 7.21
CA PRO A 89 10.17 7.33 7.85
C PRO A 89 9.74 7.00 9.26
N ALA A 90 9.83 5.73 9.66
CA ALA A 90 9.42 5.28 10.99
C ALA A 90 10.17 5.98 12.15
N TYR A 91 11.36 6.53 11.89
CA TYR A 91 12.13 7.27 12.90
C TYR A 91 11.67 8.72 13.11
N TRP A 92 10.72 9.23 12.32
CA TRP A 92 10.10 10.54 12.55
C TRP A 92 9.20 10.58 13.79
N HIS A 93 8.82 9.41 14.33
CA HIS A 93 7.94 9.29 15.49
C HIS A 93 8.67 9.04 16.82
N LEU A 94 9.99 9.24 16.91
CA LEU A 94 10.66 9.23 18.21
C LEU A 94 10.28 10.48 19.01
N PRO A 95 9.52 10.38 20.12
CA PRO A 95 9.31 11.52 21.00
C PRO A 95 10.65 11.86 21.64
N GLY A 96 11.27 12.98 21.24
CA GLY A 96 12.49 13.49 21.87
C GLY A 96 13.68 13.80 20.96
N LYS A 97 13.51 13.96 19.65
CA LYS A 97 14.49 14.72 18.86
C LYS A 97 13.89 16.02 18.37
N GLU A 98 13.91 17.00 19.25
CA GLU A 98 14.03 18.39 18.81
C GLU A 98 15.20 18.43 17.83
N LEU A 99 14.92 18.83 16.60
CA LEU A 99 15.95 19.16 15.63
C LEU A 99 16.76 20.29 16.25
N GLY A 100 17.93 19.94 16.77
CA GLY A 100 18.98 20.90 17.03
C GLY A 100 19.30 21.58 15.70
N MET A 101 18.68 22.74 15.47
CA MET A 101 19.28 23.80 14.69
C MET A 101 20.57 24.19 15.43
N GLY A 102 21.63 23.47 15.10
CA GLY A 102 23.01 23.88 15.34
C GLY A 102 23.42 24.80 14.20
N ALA A 103 23.84 26.01 14.59
CA ALA A 103 24.24 27.14 13.76
C ALA A 103 25.28 26.84 12.67
#